data_AF-A0A3R9E9V3-F1
#
_entry.id   AF-A0A3R9E9V3-F1
#
_cell.length_a   1.000
_cell.length_b   1.000
_cell.length_c   1.000
_cell.angle_alpha   90.00
_cell.angle_beta   90.00
_cell.angle_gamma   90.00
#
_symmetry.space_group_name_H-M   'P 1'
#
loop_
_entity.id
_entity.type
_entity.pdbx_description
1 polymer ?
#
loop_
_entity_poly.entity_id
_entity_poly.type
_entity_poly.pdbx_seq_one_letter_code
_entity_poly.pdbx_strand_id
1 'polypeptide(L)'
;MIRFYVIWAIIFYTIINTVPLDRFVVEQNLKRYQETGKIDIHYLNSLSYDGVEGLVRLYKLNPGHPGLAELLQIRKGEFLDEEVSWNSINLSRKKAEEALMNLEL
;
A
#
# COMPACT_ATOMS: atom_id res chain seq x y z
N MET A 1 2.44 -27.40 -29.76
CA MET A 1 1.18 -27.04 -29.08
C MET A 1 1.40 -26.73 -27.59
N ILE A 2 1.81 -27.68 -26.73
CA ILE A 2 2.01 -27.47 -25.27
C ILE A 2 2.92 -26.27 -24.93
N ARG A 3 4.01 -26.05 -25.69
CA ARG A 3 4.93 -24.92 -25.48
C ARG A 3 4.22 -23.56 -25.46
N PHE A 4 3.23 -23.33 -26.34
CA PHE A 4 2.50 -22.06 -26.37
C PHE A 4 1.55 -21.92 -25.18
N TYR A 5 0.89 -23.00 -24.75
CA TYR A 5 0.04 -22.97 -23.56
C TYR A 5 0.82 -22.69 -22.28
N VAL A 6 2.02 -23.26 -22.16
CA VAL A 6 2.92 -22.97 -21.02
C VAL A 6 3.36 -21.51 -21.03
N ILE A 7 3.74 -20.96 -22.18
CA ILE A 7 4.09 -19.55 -22.31
C ILE A 7 2.91 -18.65 -21.93
N TRP A 8 1.71 -18.93 -22.44
CA TRP A 8 0.50 -18.17 -22.10
C TRP A 8 0.13 -18.27 -20.62
N ALA A 9 0.24 -19.45 -20.01
CA ALA A 9 -0.02 -19.64 -18.60
C ALA A 9 0.96 -18.83 -17.73
N ILE A 10 2.25 -18.80 -18.07
CA ILE A 10 3.26 -18.00 -17.36
C ILE A 10 2.96 -16.51 -17.53
N ILE A 11 2.62 -16.04 -18.74
CA ILE A 11 2.26 -14.65 -18.99
C ILE A 11 1.03 -14.26 -18.14
N PHE A 12 -0.03 -15.06 -18.20
CA PHE A 12 -1.27 -14.78 -17.47
C PHE A 12 -1.06 -14.79 -15.95
N TYR A 13 -0.35 -15.79 -15.43
CA TYR A 13 0.01 -15.86 -14.01
C TYR A 13 0.83 -14.64 -13.59
N THR A 14 1.82 -14.24 -14.39
CA THR A 14 2.65 -13.07 -14.10
C THR A 14 1.83 -11.79 -14.13
N ILE A 15 0.95 -11.59 -15.12
CA ILE A 15 0.08 -10.41 -15.19
C ILE A 15 -0.81 -10.33 -13.94
N ILE A 16 -1.52 -11.41 -13.59
CA ILE A 16 -2.39 -11.41 -12.41
C ILE A 16 -1.62 -11.12 -11.13
N ASN A 17 -0.43 -11.71 -10.97
CA ASN A 17 0.40 -11.53 -9.78
C ASN A 17 1.04 -10.13 -9.71
N THR A 18 1.30 -9.49 -10.86
CA THR A 18 1.95 -8.17 -10.93
C THR A 18 0.98 -6.99 -10.96
N VAL A 19 -0.32 -7.21 -11.20
CA VAL A 19 -1.33 -6.13 -11.09
C VAL A 19 -1.40 -5.66 -9.64
N PRO A 20 -1.17 -4.36 -9.35
CA PRO A 20 -1.21 -3.82 -7.99
C PRO A 20 -2.67 -3.64 -7.55
N LEU A 21 -3.35 -4.76 -7.27
CA LEU A 21 -4.75 -4.80 -6.86
C LEU A 21 -5.00 -3.91 -5.64
N ASP A 22 -4.08 -3.95 -4.67
CA ASP A 22 -4.14 -3.13 -3.46
C ASP A 22 -4.13 -1.64 -3.77
N ARG A 23 -3.30 -1.19 -4.72
CA ARG A 23 -3.30 0.22 -5.15
C ARG A 23 -4.67 0.63 -5.70
N PHE A 24 -5.28 -0.21 -6.53
CA PHE A 24 -6.62 0.08 -7.05
C PHE A 24 -7.65 0.18 -5.92
N VAL A 25 -7.61 -0.73 -4.94
CA VAL A 25 -8.48 -0.70 -3.76
C VAL A 25 -8.28 0.57 -2.94
N VAL A 26 -7.03 0.99 -2.73
CA VAL A 26 -6.69 2.24 -2.02
C VAL A 26 -7.26 3.46 -2.71
N GLU A 27 -7.09 3.59 -4.03
CA GLU A 27 -7.64 4.72 -4.80
C GLU A 27 -9.16 4.80 -4.70
N GLN A 28 -9.86 3.66 -4.82
CA GLN A 28 -11.31 3.64 -4.71
C GLN A 28 -11.79 4.00 -3.29
N ASN A 29 -11.07 3.56 -2.25
CA ASN A 29 -11.41 3.90 -0.87
C ASN A 29 -11.15 5.37 -0.56
N LEU A 30 -10.07 5.96 -1.06
CA LEU A 30 -9.79 7.40 -0.90
C LEU A 30 -10.82 8.24 -1.66
N LYS A 31 -11.21 7.85 -2.88
CA LYS A 31 -12.27 8.52 -3.62
C LYS A 31 -13.61 8.46 -2.86
N ARG A 32 -13.98 7.29 -2.37
CA ARG A 32 -15.18 7.10 -1.55
C ARG A 32 -15.13 7.91 -0.25
N TYR A 33 -13.96 8.05 0.35
CA TYR A 33 -13.76 8.90 1.53
C TYR A 33 -14.03 10.37 1.22
N GLN A 34 -13.56 10.88 0.09
CA GLN A 34 -13.86 12.26 -0.33
C GLN A 34 -15.37 12.49 -0.52
N GLU A 35 -16.11 11.47 -0.98
CA GLU A 35 -17.56 11.55 -1.21
C GLU A 35 -18.38 11.36 0.09
N THR A 36 -17.93 10.52 1.02
CA THR A 36 -18.74 10.06 2.17
C THR A 36 -18.20 10.47 3.53
N GLY A 37 -16.95 10.91 3.62
CA GLY A 37 -16.22 11.16 4.86
C GLY A 37 -15.88 9.90 5.66
N LYS A 38 -16.15 8.69 5.13
CA LYS A 38 -15.96 7.42 5.83
C LYS A 38 -14.83 6.60 5.23
N ILE A 39 -13.89 6.18 6.07
CA ILE A 39 -12.79 5.29 5.71
C ILE A 39 -12.43 4.41 6.90
N ASP A 40 -12.01 3.17 6.63
CA ASP A 40 -11.51 2.26 7.64
C ASP A 40 -9.98 2.21 7.54
N ILE A 41 -9.31 2.84 8.51
CA ILE A 41 -7.85 2.94 8.54
C ILE A 41 -7.19 1.59 8.85
N HIS A 42 -7.85 0.70 9.58
CA HIS A 42 -7.32 -0.63 9.89
C HIS A 42 -7.42 -1.54 8.66
N TYR A 43 -8.50 -1.43 7.89
CA TYR A 43 -8.60 -2.07 6.59
C TYR A 43 -7.50 -1.61 5.65
N LEU A 44 -7.29 -0.29 5.50
CA LEU A 44 -6.20 0.23 4.67
C LEU A 44 -4.81 -0.25 5.14
N ASN A 45 -4.59 -0.32 6.46
CA ASN A 45 -3.33 -0.79 7.03
C ASN A 45 -3.07 -2.29 6.82
N SER A 46 -4.14 -3.07 6.64
CA SER A 46 -4.05 -4.52 6.39
C SER A 46 -3.67 -4.85 4.94
N LEU A 47 -3.75 -3.88 4.02
CA LEU A 47 -3.29 -4.05 2.65
C LEU A 47 -1.76 -4.08 2.60
N SER A 48 -1.20 -4.39 1.43
CA SER A 48 0.25 -4.27 1.21
C SER A 48 0.74 -2.83 1.39
N TYR A 49 2.01 -2.58 1.07
CA TYR A 49 2.63 -1.26 1.18
C TYR A 49 1.88 -0.13 0.44
N ASP A 50 1.10 -0.44 -0.60
CA ASP A 50 0.21 0.55 -1.23
C ASP A 50 -0.86 1.10 -0.26
N GLY A 51 -1.28 0.31 0.74
CA GLY A 51 -2.16 0.73 1.83
C GLY A 51 -1.54 1.79 2.74
N VAL A 52 -0.25 1.65 3.06
CA VAL A 52 0.50 2.64 3.86
C VAL A 52 0.61 3.97 3.10
N GLU A 53 0.88 3.94 1.80
CA GLU A 53 0.83 5.14 0.95
C GLU A 53 -0.57 5.80 1.00
N GLY A 54 -1.61 4.98 0.98
CA GLY A 54 -3.00 5.40 1.18
C GLY A 54 -3.24 6.10 2.52
N LEU A 55 -2.70 5.58 3.62
CA LEU A 55 -2.80 6.18 4.95
C LEU A 55 -2.05 7.51 5.04
N VAL A 56 -0.86 7.62 4.44
CA VAL A 56 -0.12 8.88 4.35
C VAL A 56 -0.94 9.93 3.59
N ARG A 57 -1.58 9.55 2.47
CA ARG A 57 -2.47 10.44 1.73
C ARG A 57 -3.70 10.83 2.54
N LEU A 58 -4.30 9.91 3.28
CA LEU A 58 -5.41 10.21 4.17
C LEU A 58 -4.99 11.21 5.26
N TYR A 59 -3.79 11.07 5.83
CA TYR A 59 -3.27 11.99 6.83
C TYR A 59 -3.09 13.40 6.26
N LYS A 60 -2.56 13.53 5.03
CA LYS A 60 -2.47 14.82 4.35
C LYS A 60 -3.84 15.47 4.10
N LEU A 61 -4.89 14.68 3.92
CA LEU A 61 -6.25 15.17 3.73
C LEU A 61 -6.95 15.51 5.05
N ASN A 62 -6.71 14.73 6.10
CA ASN A 62 -7.32 14.89 7.42
C ASN A 62 -6.35 14.41 8.53
N PRO A 63 -5.43 15.27 8.98
CA PRO A 63 -4.48 14.92 10.03
C PRO A 63 -5.15 14.56 11.36
N GLY A 64 -6.35 15.08 11.60
CA GLY A 64 -7.13 14.85 12.82
C GLY A 64 -7.92 13.54 12.84
N HIS A 65 -7.77 12.66 11.83
CA HIS A 65 -8.47 11.38 11.83
C HIS A 65 -8.04 10.53 13.06
N PRO A 66 -8.97 10.10 13.93
CA PRO A 66 -8.65 9.36 15.13
C PRO A 66 -7.80 8.12 14.83
N GLY A 67 -6.73 7.91 15.61
CA GLY A 67 -5.83 6.75 15.50
C GLY A 67 -4.90 6.74 14.29
N LEU A 68 -5.05 7.66 13.32
CA LEU A 68 -4.25 7.63 12.08
C LEU A 68 -2.78 7.99 12.32
N ALA A 69 -2.53 9.03 13.12
CA ALA A 69 -1.15 9.46 13.44
C ALA A 69 -0.38 8.36 14.20
N GLU A 70 -1.02 7.76 15.21
CA GLU A 70 -0.46 6.66 15.99
C GLU A 70 -0.15 5.45 15.10
N LEU A 71 -1.08 5.09 14.21
CA LEU A 71 -0.91 3.99 13.26
C LEU A 71 0.28 4.24 12.31
N LEU A 72 0.44 5.47 11.82
CA LEU A 72 1.56 5.86 10.96
C LEU A 72 2.89 5.85 11.72
N GLN A 73 2.91 6.23 13.00
CA GLN A 73 4.11 6.13 13.85
C GLN A 73 4.53 4.68 14.07
N ILE A 74 3.58 3.78 14.37
CA ILE A 74 3.84 2.34 14.49
C ILE A 74 4.46 1.82 13.18
N ARG A 75 3.85 2.14 12.04
CA ARG A 75 4.36 1.71 10.74
C ARG A 75 5.76 2.26 10.46
N LYS A 76 6.05 3.49 10.89
CA LYS A 76 7.37 4.11 10.74
C LYS A 76 8.43 3.37 11.54
N GLY A 77 8.09 2.93 12.77
CA GLY A 77 8.94 2.05 13.57
C GLY A 77 9.21 0.72 12.86
N GLU A 78 8.18 0.08 12.31
CA GLU A 78 8.33 -1.19 11.58
C GLU A 78 9.29 -1.07 10.38
N PHE A 79 9.25 0.04 9.63
CA PHE A 79 10.19 0.26 8.52
C PHE A 79 11.64 0.43 8.97
N LEU A 80 11.87 1.00 10.17
CA LEU A 80 13.20 1.23 10.72
C LEU A 80 13.81 -0.03 11.32
N ASP A 81 12.98 -0.91 11.90
CA ASP A 81 13.41 -2.14 12.56
C ASP A 81 13.53 -3.34 11.60
N GLU A 82 12.95 -3.27 10.40
CA GLU A 82 12.92 -4.38 9.45
C GLU A 82 14.26 -4.53 8.70
N GLU A 83 14.97 -5.66 8.94
CA GLU A 83 16.11 -6.06 8.13
C GLU A 83 15.66 -6.45 6.71
N VAL A 84 15.89 -5.56 5.74
CA VAL A 84 15.45 -5.77 4.35
C VAL A 84 16.29 -6.83 3.67
N SER A 85 15.71 -8.02 3.46
CA SER A 85 16.33 -9.04 2.63
C SER A 85 16.38 -8.61 1.15
N TRP A 86 17.52 -8.79 0.50
CA TRP A 86 17.75 -8.35 -0.89
C TRP A 86 16.80 -8.97 -1.94
N ASN A 87 16.08 -10.03 -1.59
CA ASN A 87 15.09 -10.70 -2.44
C ASN A 87 13.67 -10.11 -2.33
N SER A 88 13.43 -9.12 -1.47
CA SER A 88 12.12 -8.50 -1.25
C SER A 88 11.99 -7.09 -1.85
N ILE A 89 12.87 -6.71 -2.80
CA ILE A 89 12.83 -5.39 -3.46
C ILE A 89 11.47 -5.19 -4.13
N ASN A 90 10.57 -4.54 -3.39
CA ASN A 90 9.20 -4.26 -3.77
C ASN A 90 9.08 -2.75 -3.99
N LEU A 91 8.70 -2.35 -5.19
CA LEU A 91 8.55 -0.94 -5.55
C LEU A 91 7.51 -0.23 -4.66
N SER A 92 6.41 -0.90 -4.32
CA SER A 92 5.39 -0.35 -3.42
C SER A 92 5.95 -0.13 -2.01
N ARG A 93 6.84 -1.00 -1.51
CA ARG A 93 7.54 -0.81 -0.22
C ARG A 93 8.35 0.47 -0.22
N LYS A 94 9.21 0.65 -1.24
CA LYS A 94 10.07 1.83 -1.35
C LYS A 94 9.27 3.14 -1.38
N LYS A 95 8.16 3.15 -2.13
CA LYS A 95 7.26 4.32 -2.19
C LYS A 95 6.60 4.61 -0.85
N ALA A 96 6.12 3.57 -0.15
CA ALA A 96 5.51 3.72 1.15
C ALA A 96 6.50 4.24 2.20
N GLU A 97 7.71 3.69 2.22
CA GLU A 97 8.80 4.12 3.08
C GLU A 97 9.15 5.60 2.84
N GLU A 98 9.36 5.99 1.58
CA GLU A 98 9.64 7.39 1.21
C GLU A 98 8.49 8.33 1.62
N ALA A 99 7.25 7.95 1.33
CA ALA A 99 6.08 8.74 1.68
C ALA A 99 5.93 8.93 3.20
N LEU A 100 6.24 7.89 3.98
CA LEU A 100 6.11 7.88 5.44
C LEU A 100 7.28 8.58 6.14
N MET A 101 8.50 8.41 5.65
CA MET A 101 9.69 9.06 6.22
C MET A 101 9.69 10.56 5.97
N ASN A 102 9.17 11.00 4.83
CA ASN A 102 8.98 12.42 4.51
C ASN A 102 7.75 13.05 5.19
N LEU A 103 6.99 12.28 5.96
CA LEU A 103 5.82 12.78 6.67
C LEU A 103 6.23 13.40 8.01
N GLU A 104 5.88 14.68 8.18
CA GLU A 104 5.92 15.36 9.48
C GLU A 104 4.65 14.97 10.26
N LEU A 105 4.84 14.03 11.19
CA LEU A 105 3.80 13.52 12.10
C LEU A 105 3.73 14.35 13.38
#